data_AF-A0A0K1Y4F6-F1
#
_entry.id   AF-A0A0K1Y4F6-F1
#
_cell.length_a   1.000
_cell.length_b   1.000
_cell.length_c   1.000
_cell.angle_alpha   90.00
_cell.angle_beta   90.00
_cell.angle_gamma   90.00
#
_symmetry.space_group_name_H-M   'P 1'
#
loop_
_entity.id
_entity.type
_entity.pdbx_description
1 polymer ?
#
loop_
_entity_poly.entity_id
_entity_poly.type
_entity_poly.pdbx_seq_one_letter_code
_entity_poly.pdbx_strand_id
1 'polypeptide(L)'
;AAFVKAAQAGYYDAIIVDSSDPIGPAKDLFERPFFEAVAKALRPGGVVCTQAESIWLHMHIIKQIIANCRQVFKGSVNYAWTTVP
;
A
#
# COMPACT_ATOMS: atom_id res chain seq x y z
N ALA A 1 -1.80 10.45 4.61
CA ALA A 1 -0.38 10.02 4.57
C ALA A 1 0.57 10.72 5.58
N ALA A 2 0.22 11.86 6.20
CA ALA A 2 1.18 12.63 7.02
C ALA A 2 1.84 11.83 8.16
N PHE A 3 1.07 11.00 8.86
CA PHE A 3 1.56 10.17 9.97
C PHE A 3 2.73 9.25 9.56
N VAL A 4 2.57 8.46 8.49
CA VAL A 4 3.63 7.54 8.05
C VAL A 4 4.85 8.28 7.49
N LYS A 5 4.66 9.46 6.89
CA LYS A 5 5.78 10.30 6.42
C LYS A 5 6.64 10.80 7.57
N ALA A 6 6.04 11.07 8.73
CA ALA A 6 6.72 11.49 9.94
C ALA A 6 7.30 10.34 10.78
N ALA A 7 7.01 9.08 10.42
CA ALA A 7 7.48 7.93 11.16
C ALA A 7 9.01 7.80 11.13
N GLN A 8 9.56 7.35 12.26
CA GLN A 8 10.96 6.93 12.35
C GLN A 8 11.20 5.75 11.38
N ALA A 9 12.35 5.77 10.70
CA ALA A 9 12.70 4.71 9.76
C ALA A 9 12.90 3.37 10.49
N GLY A 10 12.38 2.29 9.93
CA GLY A 10 12.54 0.95 10.48
C GLY A 10 11.80 0.69 11.80
N TYR A 11 10.85 1.53 12.18
CA TYR A 11 10.17 1.44 13.47
C TYR A 11 9.07 0.37 13.51
N TYR A 12 8.37 0.14 12.39
CA TYR A 12 7.21 -0.75 12.37
C TYR A 12 7.55 -2.15 11.83
N ASP A 13 7.01 -3.18 12.50
CA ASP A 13 6.97 -4.55 11.99
C ASP A 13 5.96 -4.71 10.84
N ALA A 14 4.78 -4.09 11.01
CA ALA A 14 3.66 -4.22 10.10
C ALA A 14 2.89 -2.90 9.98
N ILE A 15 2.38 -2.62 8.79
CA ILE A 15 1.47 -1.51 8.51
C ILE A 15 0.24 -2.06 7.78
N ILE A 16 -0.95 -1.75 8.27
CA ILE A 16 -2.23 -2.09 7.61
C ILE A 16 -2.89 -0.81 7.17
N VAL A 17 -3.19 -0.71 5.87
CA VAL A 17 -3.84 0.44 5.25
C VAL A 17 -5.29 0.06 4.96
N ASP A 18 -6.14 0.30 5.95
CA ASP A 18 -7.59 0.19 5.85
C ASP A 18 -8.16 1.54 5.40
N SER A 19 -8.25 1.73 4.08
CA SER A 19 -8.69 2.98 3.47
C SER A 19 -9.93 2.80 2.60
N SER A 20 -10.69 3.88 2.46
CA SER A 20 -11.71 3.99 1.42
C SER A 20 -11.09 3.97 0.01
N ASP A 21 -11.96 3.83 -1.00
CA ASP A 21 -11.62 3.90 -2.43
C ASP A 21 -10.75 5.12 -2.78
N PRO A 22 -9.95 5.08 -3.86
CA PRO A 22 -9.02 6.12 -4.30
C PRO A 22 -9.70 7.38 -4.88
N ILE A 23 -10.74 7.86 -4.19
CA ILE A 23 -11.51 9.05 -4.52
C ILE A 23 -11.28 10.09 -3.43
N GLY A 24 -11.02 11.34 -3.84
CA GLY A 24 -10.76 12.43 -2.90
C GLY A 24 -9.48 12.21 -2.08
N PRO A 25 -9.50 12.43 -0.76
CA PRO A 25 -8.28 12.47 0.06
C PRO A 25 -7.56 11.12 0.19
N ALA A 26 -8.25 10.01 -0.09
CA ALA A 26 -7.66 8.67 -0.04
C ALA A 26 -6.77 8.36 -1.25
N LYS A 27 -6.89 9.10 -2.36
CA LYS A 27 -6.09 8.89 -3.58
C LYS A 27 -4.58 8.87 -3.29
N ASP A 28 -4.12 9.75 -2.41
CA ASP A 28 -2.72 9.84 -1.99
C ASP A 28 -2.18 8.53 -1.41
N LEU A 29 -3.03 7.67 -0.85
CA LEU A 29 -2.66 6.38 -0.26
C LEU A 29 -2.39 5.29 -1.30
N PHE A 30 -2.71 5.53 -2.56
CA PHE A 30 -2.50 4.59 -3.67
C PHE A 30 -1.34 5.01 -4.60
N GLU A 31 -0.71 6.15 -4.30
CA GLU A 31 0.38 6.68 -5.09
C GLU A 31 1.75 6.23 -4.55
N ARG A 32 2.73 6.19 -5.46
CA ARG A 32 4.11 5.77 -5.14
C ARG A 32 4.73 6.48 -3.93
N PRO A 33 4.59 7.81 -3.74
CA PRO A 33 5.19 8.48 -2.58
C PRO A 33 4.69 7.98 -1.23
N PHE A 34 3.45 7.51 -1.16
CA PHE A 34 2.94 6.90 0.07
C PHE A 34 3.60 5.54 0.33
N PHE A 35 3.72 4.69 -0.69
CA PHE A 35 4.42 3.41 -0.55
C PHE A 35 5.90 3.59 -0.19
N GLU A 36 6.58 4.62 -0.70
CA GLU A 36 7.96 4.96 -0.31
C GLU A 36 8.05 5.34 1.17
N ALA A 37 7.10 6.13 1.68
CA ALA A 37 7.02 6.47 3.10
C ALA A 37 6.76 5.24 3.97
N VAL A 38 5.86 4.34 3.55
CA VAL A 38 5.59 3.07 4.21
C VAL A 38 6.85 2.20 4.24
N ALA A 39 7.54 2.03 3.11
CA ALA A 39 8.76 1.24 3.03
C ALA A 39 9.87 1.76 3.94
N LYS A 40 10.01 3.10 4.07
CA LYS A 40 10.93 3.72 5.02
C LYS A 40 10.56 3.40 6.47
N ALA A 41 9.27 3.46 6.80
CA ALA A 41 8.78 3.26 8.16
C ALA A 41 8.88 1.79 8.63
N LEU A 42 8.83 0.83 7.70
CA LEU A 42 8.97 -0.59 7.99
C LEU A 42 10.42 -0.98 8.26
N ARG A 43 10.63 -1.87 9.24
CA ARG A 43 11.94 -2.53 9.44
C ARG A 43 12.29 -3.45 8.26
N PRO A 44 13.56 -3.88 8.11
CA PRO A 44 13.91 -4.95 7.18
C PRO A 44 13.05 -6.20 7.42
N GLY A 45 12.41 -6.68 6.36
CA GLY A 45 11.46 -7.80 6.41
C GLY A 45 10.08 -7.47 7.03
N GLY A 46 9.82 -6.20 7.35
CA GLY A 46 8.49 -5.74 7.75
C GLY A 46 7.50 -5.78 6.57
N VAL A 47 6.21 -5.77 6.89
CA VAL A 47 5.14 -6.03 5.91
C VAL A 47 4.11 -4.90 5.83
N VAL A 48 3.55 -4.70 4.65
CA VAL A 48 2.35 -3.86 4.46
C VAL A 48 1.23 -4.68 3.85
N CYS A 49 0.02 -4.47 4.34
CA CYS A 49 -1.23 -4.89 3.72
C CYS A 49 -2.09 -3.66 3.44
N THR A 50 -2.72 -3.58 2.27
CA THR A 50 -3.59 -2.45 1.88
C THR A 50 -4.84 -2.98 1.20
N GLN A 51 -5.99 -2.32 1.40
CA GLN A 51 -7.11 -2.42 0.47
C GLN A 51 -6.55 -2.09 -0.94
N ALA A 52 -6.93 -2.89 -1.94
CA ALA A 52 -6.43 -2.73 -3.31
C ALA A 52 -7.52 -3.03 -4.35
N GLU A 53 -8.74 -2.54 -4.10
CA GLU A 53 -9.86 -2.61 -5.04
C GLU A 53 -10.32 -4.03 -5.45
N SER A 54 -11.35 -4.09 -6.31
CA SER A 54 -11.94 -5.34 -6.81
C SER A 54 -11.37 -5.76 -8.17
N ILE A 55 -10.94 -7.02 -8.30
CA ILE A 55 -10.46 -7.62 -9.56
C ILE A 55 -11.53 -7.62 -10.67
N TRP A 56 -12.81 -7.53 -10.30
CA TRP A 56 -13.92 -7.54 -11.26
C TRP A 56 -14.18 -6.17 -11.88
N LEU A 57 -13.78 -5.09 -11.20
CA LEU A 57 -14.14 -3.72 -11.56
C LEU A 57 -12.93 -2.86 -11.91
N HIS A 58 -11.80 -3.07 -11.24
CA HIS A 58 -10.72 -2.07 -11.15
C HIS A 58 -9.34 -2.61 -11.55
N MET A 59 -9.29 -3.56 -12.50
CA MET A 59 -8.02 -4.18 -12.92
C MET A 59 -6.93 -3.19 -13.35
N HIS A 60 -7.30 -2.04 -13.94
CA HIS A 60 -6.34 -1.02 -14.33
C HIS A 60 -5.67 -0.36 -13.10
N ILE A 61 -6.45 -0.07 -12.05
CA ILE A 61 -5.97 0.47 -10.77
C ILE A 61 -5.08 -0.57 -10.08
N ILE A 62 -5.53 -1.82 -10.00
CA ILE A 62 -4.79 -2.92 -9.37
C ILE A 62 -3.41 -3.10 -10.03
N LYS A 63 -3.34 -3.10 -11.36
CA LYS A 63 -2.07 -3.19 -12.09
C LYS A 63 -1.13 -2.04 -11.75
N GLN A 64 -1.66 -0.81 -11.62
CA GLN A 64 -0.88 0.36 -11.24
C GLN A 64 -0.35 0.25 -9.81
N ILE A 65 -1.19 -0.17 -8.85
CA ILE A 65 -0.79 -0.38 -7.45
C ILE A 65 0.33 -1.41 -7.39
N ILE A 66 0.15 -2.58 -8.01
CA ILE A 66 1.16 -3.65 -8.02
C ILE A 66 2.47 -3.18 -8.66
N ALA A 67 2.40 -2.42 -9.76
CA ALA A 67 3.57 -1.84 -10.40
C ALA A 67 4.32 -0.86 -9.49
N ASN A 68 3.59 0.03 -8.81
CA ASN A 68 4.16 0.95 -7.81
C ASN A 68 4.81 0.17 -6.66
N CYS A 69 4.12 -0.83 -6.12
CA CYS A 69 4.66 -1.68 -5.05
C CYS A 69 5.95 -2.39 -5.48
N ARG A 70 6.03 -2.95 -6.69
CA ARG A 70 7.25 -3.60 -7.20
C ARG A 70 8.42 -2.64 -7.41
N GLN A 71 8.16 -1.37 -7.70
CA GLN A 71 9.20 -0.36 -7.80
C GLN A 71 9.79 -0.01 -6.41
N VAL A 72 8.94 0.01 -5.39
CA VAL A 72 9.29 0.43 -4.03
C VAL A 72 9.82 -0.73 -3.18
N PHE A 73 9.04 -1.80 -3.02
CA PHE A 73 9.37 -2.93 -2.16
C PHE A 73 10.27 -3.93 -2.91
N LYS A 74 11.41 -4.26 -2.31
CA LYS A 74 12.39 -5.22 -2.87
C LYS A 74 12.17 -6.67 -2.39
N GLY A 75 11.27 -6.86 -1.42
CA GLY A 75 10.80 -8.17 -1.01
C GLY A 75 9.70 -8.71 -1.93
N SER A 76 8.88 -9.62 -1.41
CA SER A 76 7.73 -10.16 -2.12
C SER A 76 6.61 -9.13 -2.28
N VAL A 77 5.98 -9.09 -3.46
CA VAL A 77 4.78 -8.29 -3.74
C VAL A 77 3.72 -9.23 -4.32
N ASN A 78 2.66 -9.45 -3.56
CA ASN A 78 1.56 -10.37 -3.90
C ASN A 78 0.22 -9.65 -3.81
N TYR A 79 -0.77 -10.13 -4.57
CA TYR A 79 -2.15 -9.68 -4.48
C TYR A 79 -3.00 -10.85 -3.98
N ALA A 80 -3.86 -10.57 -3.00
CA ALA A 80 -4.82 -11.51 -2.45
C ALA A 80 -6.21 -10.88 -2.48
N TRP A 81 -7.25 -11.70 -2.49
CA TRP A 81 -8.64 -11.27 -2.53
C TRP A 81 -9.47 -12.15 -1.59
N THR A 82 -10.62 -11.64 -1.17
CA THR A 82 -11.59 -12.35 -0.34
C THR A 82 -13.01 -11.95 -0.71
N THR A 83 -13.99 -12.73 -0.27
CA THR A 83 -15.41 -12.44 -0.45
C THR A 83 -15.91 -11.56 0.69
N VAL A 84 -16.43 -10.38 0.34
CA VAL A 84 -17.16 -9.49 1.26
C VAL A 84 -18.53 -9.22 0.63
N PRO A 85 -19.65 -9.65 1.25
CA PRO A 85 -21.00 -9.47 0.70
C PRO A 85 -21.40 -8.01 0.48
#